data_AF-A0A1H6F5Y0-F1
#
_entry.id   AF-A0A1H6F5Y0-F1
#
_cell.length_a   1.000
_cell.length_b   1.000
_cell.length_c   1.000
_cell.angle_alpha   90.00
_cell.angle_beta   90.00
_cell.angle_gamma   90.00
#
_symmetry.space_group_name_H-M   'P 1'
#
loop_
_entity.id
_entity.type
_entity.pdbx_description
1 polymer ?
#
loop_
_entity_poly.entity_id
_entity_poly.type
_entity_poly.pdbx_seq_one_letter_code
_entity_poly.pdbx_strand_id
1 'polypeptide(L)'
;MLKLLVIGGFFHLKEQISFESAEPQIGEGGGGCTQVIEQVEQYRSQGFTAFGIVDRDILLSKSANEENAEKADQYETLFWQTDDNQFLATQIFGEHIHVLKRWELESYLLKPEALQARIKSKKLSQNVMSVDEVTQALIDNEDNFITVTILSTYAANMLGKNSSDKFEVQNHGEVLETKVKNQLGINGSNDFYIHYDKIKLFAEQEDNISIRWDKLSRLLDAKRVLYRFEKNNMFNGIFKDMESERGDLADFIKNKPLIDTELIDFIDHILESA
;
A
#
# COMPACT_ATOMS: atom_id res chain seq x y z
N MET A 1 -2.57 23.29 -19.18
CA MET A 1 -3.23 22.90 -17.90
C MET A 1 -2.72 21.52 -17.57
N LEU A 2 -1.98 21.40 -16.48
CA LEU A 2 -1.39 20.15 -16.01
C LEU A 2 -2.40 19.44 -15.10
N LYS A 3 -2.66 18.16 -15.38
CA LYS A 3 -3.60 17.33 -14.63
C LYS A 3 -2.85 16.20 -13.94
N LEU A 4 -2.93 16.15 -12.62
CA LEU A 4 -2.42 15.04 -11.82
C LEU A 4 -3.60 14.27 -11.24
N LEU A 5 -3.69 12.99 -11.59
CA LEU A 5 -4.69 12.09 -11.05
C LEU A 5 -4.06 11.22 -9.97
N VAL A 6 -4.63 11.29 -8.78
CA VAL A 6 -4.18 10.55 -7.59
C VAL A 6 -5.40 9.93 -6.90
N ILE A 7 -5.26 8.69 -6.44
CA ILE A 7 -6.21 8.06 -5.53
C ILE A 7 -5.73 8.34 -4.11
N GLY A 8 -6.42 9.22 -3.37
CA GLY A 8 -6.03 9.62 -2.02
C GLY A 8 -5.01 10.79 -1.97
N GLY A 9 -5.33 11.86 -1.24
CA GLY A 9 -4.60 13.13 -1.31
C GLY A 9 -3.74 13.45 -0.08
N PHE A 10 -2.43 13.68 -0.28
CA PHE A 10 -1.53 14.26 0.74
C PHE A 10 -0.45 15.19 0.16
N PHE A 11 -0.80 16.07 -0.77
CA PHE A 11 0.17 17.03 -1.34
C PHE A 11 -0.25 18.49 -1.08
N HIS A 12 0.69 19.30 -0.58
CA HIS A 12 0.52 20.73 -0.29
C HIS A 12 0.70 21.63 -1.53
N LEU A 13 0.71 21.07 -2.74
CA LEU A 13 1.13 21.73 -3.97
C LEU A 13 -0.02 22.40 -4.75
N LYS A 14 -1.09 22.82 -4.05
CA LYS A 14 -2.36 23.27 -4.64
C LYS A 14 -2.28 24.49 -5.57
N GLU A 15 -1.15 25.21 -5.63
CA GLU A 15 -1.03 26.42 -6.43
C GLU A 15 -0.50 26.18 -7.87
N GLN A 16 0.03 24.99 -8.17
CA GLN A 16 0.62 24.66 -9.50
C GLN A 16 0.04 23.40 -10.16
N ILE A 17 -0.59 22.52 -9.39
CA ILE A 17 -1.14 21.24 -9.86
C ILE A 17 -2.66 21.18 -9.56
N SER A 18 -3.46 20.82 -10.57
CA SER A 18 -4.85 20.44 -10.35
C SER A 18 -4.93 18.95 -10.00
N PHE A 19 -5.40 18.64 -8.79
CA PHE A 19 -5.72 17.28 -8.38
C PHE A 19 -7.13 16.93 -8.89
N GLU A 20 -7.20 16.01 -9.83
CA GLU A 20 -8.48 15.49 -10.33
C GLU A 20 -8.70 14.09 -9.78
N SER A 21 -9.88 13.88 -9.16
CA SER A 21 -10.32 12.52 -8.87
C SER A 21 -10.52 11.79 -10.20
N ALA A 22 -10.06 10.55 -10.27
CA ALA A 22 -10.36 9.70 -11.41
C ALA A 22 -11.83 9.25 -11.43
N GLU A 23 -12.66 9.60 -10.44
CA GLU A 23 -14.07 9.22 -10.39
C GLU A 23 -14.94 9.98 -11.41
N PRO A 24 -15.74 9.29 -12.22
CA PRO A 24 -16.72 9.92 -13.08
C PRO A 24 -17.96 10.23 -12.23
N GLN A 25 -18.09 11.48 -11.77
CA GLN A 25 -19.24 12.01 -11.02
C GLN A 25 -19.36 11.63 -9.53
N ILE A 26 -19.98 12.56 -8.79
CA ILE A 26 -20.29 12.44 -7.36
C ILE A 26 -21.31 11.31 -7.17
N GLY A 27 -20.89 10.19 -6.59
CA GLY A 27 -21.77 9.12 -6.14
C GLY A 27 -21.48 7.72 -6.71
N GLU A 28 -20.64 7.63 -7.74
CA GLU A 28 -20.13 6.35 -8.26
C GLU A 28 -18.73 6.13 -7.66
N GLY A 29 -18.68 5.61 -6.42
CA GLY A 29 -17.41 5.15 -5.86
C GLY A 29 -16.85 4.06 -6.77
N GLY A 30 -15.63 4.24 -7.30
CA GLY A 30 -15.06 3.25 -8.22
C GLY A 30 -13.97 3.70 -9.19
N GLY A 31 -13.49 4.93 -9.15
CA GLY A 31 -12.44 5.40 -10.07
C GLY A 31 -11.02 4.94 -9.72
N GLY A 32 -10.84 3.63 -9.47
CA GLY A 32 -9.58 3.03 -9.04
C GLY A 32 -8.43 3.18 -10.06
N CYS A 33 -7.28 2.55 -9.79
CA CYS A 33 -6.04 2.74 -10.54
C CYS A 33 -6.18 2.54 -12.06
N THR A 34 -7.07 1.65 -12.51
CA THR A 34 -7.40 1.48 -13.94
C THR A 34 -7.89 2.77 -14.59
N GLN A 35 -8.77 3.51 -13.92
CA GLN A 35 -9.35 4.72 -14.47
C GLN A 35 -8.34 5.88 -14.50
N VAL A 36 -7.40 5.93 -13.54
CA VAL A 36 -6.26 6.86 -13.59
C VAL A 36 -5.45 6.63 -14.87
N ILE A 37 -5.11 5.37 -15.17
CA ILE A 37 -4.34 5.02 -16.37
C ILE A 37 -5.09 5.45 -17.64
N GLU A 38 -6.37 5.06 -17.76
CA GLU A 38 -7.21 5.38 -18.92
C GLU A 38 -7.36 6.90 -19.15
N GLN A 39 -7.55 7.68 -18.07
CA GLN A 39 -7.70 9.13 -18.18
C GLN A 39 -6.40 9.82 -18.59
N VAL A 40 -5.25 9.37 -18.08
CA VAL A 40 -3.95 9.91 -18.50
C VAL A 40 -3.72 9.64 -19.98
N GLU A 41 -3.96 8.41 -20.45
CA GLU A 41 -3.88 8.06 -21.88
C GLU A 41 -4.82 8.93 -22.72
N GLN A 42 -6.07 9.10 -22.28
CA GLN A 42 -7.06 9.93 -22.97
C GLN A 42 -6.62 11.39 -23.06
N TYR A 43 -6.22 12.02 -21.95
CA TYR A 43 -5.79 13.42 -21.95
C TYR A 43 -4.55 13.64 -22.80
N ARG A 44 -3.59 12.72 -22.77
CA ARG A 44 -2.39 12.82 -23.61
C ARG A 44 -2.71 12.67 -25.09
N SER A 45 -3.65 11.80 -25.45
CA SER A 45 -4.13 11.67 -26.84
C SER A 45 -4.78 12.97 -27.38
N GLN A 46 -5.29 13.81 -26.48
CA GLN A 46 -5.88 15.12 -26.78
C GLN A 46 -4.86 16.27 -26.74
N GLY A 47 -3.57 15.98 -26.52
CA GLY A 47 -2.49 16.96 -26.48
C GLY A 47 -2.31 17.66 -25.13
N PHE A 48 -2.90 17.15 -24.05
CA PHE A 48 -2.65 17.65 -22.70
C PHE A 48 -1.44 16.96 -22.05
N THR A 49 -0.72 17.70 -21.21
CA THR A 49 0.25 17.14 -20.28
C THR A 49 -0.50 16.56 -19.08
N ALA A 50 -0.62 15.23 -19.02
CA ALA A 50 -1.25 14.51 -17.92
C ALA A 50 -0.33 13.42 -17.36
N PHE A 51 -0.44 13.19 -16.06
CA PHE A 51 0.32 12.21 -15.28
C PHE A 51 -0.59 11.51 -14.25
N GLY A 52 -0.22 10.30 -13.85
CA GLY A 52 -0.96 9.52 -12.87
C GLY A 52 -0.05 8.82 -11.86
N ILE A 53 -0.52 8.72 -10.62
CA ILE A 53 0.10 7.89 -9.57
C ILE A 53 -0.90 6.78 -9.24
N VAL A 54 -0.45 5.53 -9.25
CA VAL A 54 -1.29 4.36 -8.99
C VAL A 54 -0.65 3.43 -7.96
N ASP A 55 -1.50 2.81 -7.15
CA ASP A 55 -1.12 1.77 -6.19
C ASP A 55 -0.56 0.52 -6.91
N ARG A 56 0.33 -0.23 -6.25
CA ARG A 56 0.96 -1.43 -6.83
C ARG A 56 -0.03 -2.56 -7.08
N ASP A 57 -1.11 -2.62 -6.29
CA ASP A 57 -2.17 -3.62 -6.40
C ASP A 57 -2.88 -3.64 -7.76
N ILE A 58 -2.78 -2.56 -8.55
CA ILE A 58 -3.24 -2.51 -9.95
C ILE A 58 -2.61 -3.61 -10.80
N LEU A 59 -1.39 -4.03 -10.50
CA LEU A 59 -0.70 -5.08 -11.23
C LEU A 59 -1.40 -6.43 -11.05
N LEU A 60 -1.90 -6.74 -9.86
CA LEU A 60 -2.70 -7.95 -9.64
C LEU A 60 -4.04 -7.86 -10.38
N SER A 61 -4.71 -6.71 -10.31
CA SER A 61 -5.96 -6.47 -11.04
C SER A 61 -5.77 -6.61 -12.56
N LYS A 62 -4.68 -6.05 -13.12
CA LYS A 62 -4.36 -6.19 -14.54
C LYS A 62 -4.01 -7.63 -14.90
N SER A 63 -3.21 -8.32 -14.08
CA SER A 63 -2.89 -9.73 -14.30
C SER A 63 -4.14 -10.61 -14.37
N ALA A 64 -5.07 -10.46 -13.41
CA ALA A 64 -6.28 -11.28 -13.33
C ALA A 64 -7.29 -11.04 -14.47
N ASN A 65 -7.27 -9.85 -15.10
CA ASN A 65 -8.23 -9.46 -16.14
C ASN A 65 -7.61 -9.40 -17.55
N GLU A 66 -6.32 -9.70 -17.70
CA GLU A 66 -5.62 -9.65 -18.98
C GLU A 66 -5.83 -10.96 -19.76
N GLU A 67 -6.34 -10.84 -20.99
CA GLU A 67 -6.61 -12.00 -21.85
C GLU A 67 -5.33 -12.61 -22.43
N ASN A 68 -4.28 -11.79 -22.59
CA ASN A 68 -2.98 -12.25 -23.04
C ASN A 68 -2.17 -12.84 -21.88
N ALA A 69 -1.97 -14.16 -21.89
CA ALA A 69 -1.27 -14.88 -20.82
C ALA A 69 0.16 -14.38 -20.56
N GLU A 70 0.92 -14.01 -21.59
CA GLU A 70 2.29 -13.50 -21.42
C GLU A 70 2.28 -12.14 -20.71
N LYS A 71 1.30 -11.30 -21.05
CA LYS A 71 1.15 -9.98 -20.42
C LYS A 71 0.58 -10.07 -19.00
N ALA A 72 -0.31 -11.03 -18.75
CA ALA A 72 -0.80 -11.35 -17.41
C ALA A 72 0.34 -11.79 -16.48
N ASP A 73 1.24 -12.65 -16.98
CA ASP A 73 2.43 -13.13 -16.27
C ASP A 73 3.45 -12.01 -16.00
N GLN A 74 3.62 -11.07 -16.95
CA GLN A 74 4.44 -9.88 -16.75
C GLN A 74 3.92 -9.01 -15.60
N TYR A 75 2.61 -8.76 -15.53
CA TYR A 75 2.03 -7.99 -14.43
C TYR A 75 2.19 -8.71 -13.08
N GLU A 76 1.93 -10.02 -13.02
CA GLU A 76 2.13 -10.79 -11.78
C GLU A 76 3.60 -10.78 -11.36
N THR A 77 4.53 -11.03 -12.28
CA THR A 77 5.97 -11.01 -12.02
C THR A 77 6.42 -9.65 -11.50
N LEU A 78 5.96 -8.56 -12.12
CA LEU A 78 6.27 -7.21 -11.69
C LEU A 78 5.67 -6.92 -10.31
N PHE A 79 4.45 -7.40 -10.02
CA PHE A 79 3.85 -7.25 -8.70
C PHE A 79 4.72 -7.88 -7.60
N TRP A 80 5.37 -9.02 -7.86
CA TRP A 80 6.24 -9.70 -6.89
C TRP A 80 7.72 -9.28 -6.94
N GLN A 81 8.11 -8.33 -7.80
CA GLN A 81 9.50 -7.87 -7.93
C GLN A 81 10.02 -7.18 -6.65
N THR A 82 11.06 -7.74 -6.03
CA THR A 82 11.63 -7.24 -4.77
C THR A 82 12.71 -6.17 -4.98
N ASP A 83 13.36 -6.17 -6.16
CA ASP A 83 14.37 -5.19 -6.57
C ASP A 83 13.70 -3.93 -7.13
N ASP A 84 13.81 -2.83 -6.39
CA ASP A 84 13.23 -1.53 -6.74
C ASP A 84 13.73 -1.00 -8.08
N ASN A 85 15.01 -1.23 -8.43
CA ASN A 85 15.55 -0.73 -9.69
C ASN A 85 14.94 -1.48 -10.87
N GLN A 86 14.79 -2.81 -10.74
CA GLN A 86 14.12 -3.62 -11.77
C GLN A 86 12.63 -3.26 -11.88
N PHE A 87 11.97 -3.03 -10.75
CA PHE A 87 10.56 -2.61 -10.72
C PHE A 87 10.36 -1.29 -11.46
N LEU A 88 11.12 -0.25 -11.10
CA LEU A 88 10.99 1.09 -11.68
C LEU A 88 11.41 1.14 -13.15
N ALA A 89 12.42 0.37 -13.55
CA ALA A 89 12.88 0.32 -14.93
C ALA A 89 11.84 -0.25 -15.92
N THR A 90 10.87 -1.02 -15.42
CA THR A 90 9.88 -1.68 -16.29
C THR A 90 8.89 -0.68 -16.89
N GLN A 91 8.54 0.40 -16.17
CA GLN A 91 7.57 1.43 -16.62
C GLN A 91 6.37 0.84 -17.37
N ILE A 92 5.70 -0.15 -16.77
CA ILE A 92 4.75 -1.03 -17.48
C ILE A 92 3.56 -0.28 -18.12
N PHE A 93 3.25 0.93 -17.64
CA PHE A 93 2.20 1.82 -18.18
C PHE A 93 2.78 3.09 -18.85
N GLY A 94 4.07 3.07 -19.21
CA GLY A 94 4.79 4.20 -19.79
C GLY A 94 5.30 5.23 -18.78
N GLU A 95 5.99 6.25 -19.28
CA GLU A 95 6.71 7.24 -18.46
C GLU A 95 5.81 8.26 -17.71
N HIS A 96 4.51 8.29 -18.01
CA HIS A 96 3.56 9.24 -17.43
C HIS A 96 2.71 8.66 -16.29
N ILE A 97 2.84 7.36 -16.02
CA ILE A 97 2.19 6.68 -14.92
C ILE A 97 3.27 6.18 -13.97
N HIS A 98 3.24 6.67 -12.73
CA HIS A 98 4.07 6.16 -11.66
C HIS A 98 3.30 5.09 -10.87
N VAL A 99 3.76 3.85 -10.95
CA VAL A 99 3.29 2.77 -10.08
C VAL A 99 4.10 2.81 -8.78
N LEU A 100 3.42 2.91 -7.64
CA LEU A 100 4.08 2.88 -6.35
C LEU A 100 4.85 1.56 -6.17
N LYS A 101 6.02 1.63 -5.51
CA LYS A 101 6.73 0.43 -5.06
C LYS A 101 6.00 -0.27 -3.91
N ARG A 102 5.06 0.43 -3.28
CA ARG A 102 4.27 -0.01 -2.14
C ARG A 102 2.87 -0.45 -2.58
N TRP A 103 2.28 -1.41 -1.88
CA TRP A 103 0.96 -2.00 -2.13
C TRP A 103 -0.07 -0.90 -2.41
N GLU A 104 -0.17 0.06 -1.49
CA GLU A 104 -1.03 1.25 -1.57
C GLU A 104 -0.37 2.45 -0.88
N LEU A 105 -0.86 3.68 -1.11
CA LEU A 105 -0.40 4.87 -0.39
C LEU A 105 -0.48 4.73 1.14
N GLU A 106 -1.48 4.05 1.68
CA GLU A 106 -1.61 3.82 3.12
C GLU A 106 -0.44 3.02 3.72
N SER A 107 0.38 2.36 2.90
CA SER A 107 1.61 1.68 3.35
C SER A 107 2.59 2.66 4.00
N TYR A 108 2.59 3.93 3.61
CA TYR A 108 3.39 4.96 4.27
C TYR A 108 2.94 5.22 5.71
N LEU A 109 1.67 4.97 6.04
CA LEU A 109 1.14 5.12 7.41
C LEU A 109 1.71 4.08 8.39
N LEU A 110 2.35 3.03 7.87
CA LEU A 110 3.02 2.00 8.65
C LEU A 110 4.46 2.35 9.04
N LYS A 111 4.95 3.55 8.69
CA LYS A 111 6.31 4.01 9.04
C LYS A 111 6.45 4.13 10.55
N PRO A 112 7.43 3.44 11.18
CA PRO A 112 7.60 3.47 12.63
C PRO A 112 7.76 4.88 13.22
N GLU A 113 8.39 5.80 12.49
CA GLU A 113 8.58 7.19 12.90
C GLU A 113 7.28 8.00 12.93
N ALA A 114 6.32 7.66 12.08
CA ALA A 114 5.00 8.29 12.07
C ALA A 114 4.15 7.74 13.23
N LEU A 115 4.15 6.41 13.39
CA LEU A 115 3.48 5.73 14.50
C LEU A 115 4.03 6.20 15.86
N GLN A 116 5.35 6.29 16.00
CA GLN A 116 6.01 6.78 17.22
C GLN A 116 5.63 8.22 17.53
N ALA A 117 5.65 9.11 16.52
CA ALA A 117 5.25 10.51 16.70
C ALA A 117 3.78 10.60 17.15
N ARG A 118 2.90 9.76 16.59
CA ARG A 118 1.51 9.69 16.99
C ARG A 118 1.34 9.20 18.42
N ILE A 119 2.03 8.12 18.80
CA ILE A 119 2.06 7.58 20.17
C ILE A 119 2.52 8.66 21.15
N LYS A 120 3.58 9.41 20.82
CA LYS A 120 4.08 10.53 21.61
C LYS A 120 3.05 11.64 21.77
N SER A 121 2.32 12.00 20.71
CA SER A 121 1.32 13.08 20.74
C SER A 121 0.15 12.78 21.69
N LYS A 122 -0.16 11.51 21.93
CA LYS A 122 -1.27 11.07 22.78
C LYS A 122 -0.87 10.72 24.21
N LYS A 123 0.40 10.40 24.46
CA LYS A 123 0.90 10.08 25.81
C LYS A 123 1.48 11.33 26.47
N LEU A 124 0.88 11.72 27.60
CA LEU A 124 1.38 12.81 28.45
C LEU A 124 2.60 12.40 29.32
N SER A 125 2.98 11.12 29.32
CA SER A 125 4.06 10.56 30.14
C SER A 125 5.43 10.59 29.46
N GLN A 126 6.51 10.67 30.25
CA GLN A 126 7.90 10.68 29.73
C GLN A 126 8.38 9.33 29.15
N ASN A 127 7.73 8.20 29.47
CA ASN A 127 8.07 6.87 28.91
C ASN A 127 7.25 6.59 27.64
N VAL A 128 7.59 7.28 26.56
CA VAL A 128 7.04 7.01 25.22
C VAL A 128 7.96 6.01 24.52
N MET A 129 7.37 5.03 23.82
CA MET A 129 8.13 4.09 22.99
C MET A 129 9.05 4.84 22.02
N SER A 130 10.28 4.37 21.91
CA SER A 130 11.23 4.73 20.88
C SER A 130 10.80 4.19 19.52
N VAL A 131 11.42 4.68 18.44
CA VAL A 131 11.17 4.19 17.08
C VAL A 131 11.55 2.71 16.97
N ASP A 132 12.63 2.29 17.61
CA ASP A 132 13.08 0.88 17.62
C ASP A 132 12.08 -0.02 18.35
N GLU A 133 11.53 0.42 19.49
CA GLU A 133 10.49 -0.34 20.21
C GLU A 133 9.18 -0.44 19.40
N VAL A 134 8.82 0.61 18.66
CA VAL A 134 7.67 0.57 17.74
C VAL A 134 7.95 -0.40 16.59
N THR A 135 9.14 -0.34 16.01
CA THR A 135 9.57 -1.22 14.91
C THR A 135 9.58 -2.68 15.36
N GLN A 136 10.15 -2.97 16.53
CA GLN A 136 10.16 -4.31 17.09
C GLN A 136 8.74 -4.84 17.32
N ALA A 137 7.83 -4.02 17.85
CA ALA A 137 6.44 -4.43 18.03
C ALA A 137 5.71 -4.75 16.70
N LEU A 138 6.13 -4.12 15.60
CA LEU A 138 5.63 -4.43 14.25
C LEU A 138 6.22 -5.76 13.74
N ILE A 139 7.53 -5.97 13.90
CA ILE A 139 8.21 -7.22 13.55
C ILE A 139 7.65 -8.40 14.34
N ASP A 140 7.41 -8.24 15.65
CA ASP A 140 6.82 -9.29 16.51
C ASP A 140 5.41 -9.73 16.05
N ASN A 141 4.76 -8.93 15.19
CA ASN A 141 3.44 -9.21 14.62
C ASN A 141 3.46 -9.44 13.11
N GLU A 142 4.63 -9.53 12.48
CA GLU A 142 4.76 -9.59 11.02
C GLU A 142 3.97 -10.77 10.41
N ASP A 143 3.97 -11.93 11.06
CA ASP A 143 3.25 -13.12 10.59
C ASP A 143 1.74 -12.90 10.50
N ASN A 144 1.17 -12.15 11.45
CA ASN A 144 -0.26 -11.81 11.42
C ASN A 144 -0.58 -10.84 10.27
N PHE A 145 0.33 -9.91 9.98
CA PHE A 145 0.19 -8.93 8.90
C PHE A 145 0.32 -9.58 7.53
N ILE A 146 1.31 -10.47 7.35
CA ILE A 146 1.46 -11.28 6.16
C ILE A 146 0.19 -12.12 5.95
N THR A 147 -0.29 -12.78 7.02
CA THR A 147 -1.49 -13.64 6.95
C THR A 147 -2.73 -12.90 6.44
N VAL A 148 -3.00 -11.67 6.91
CA VAL A 148 -4.14 -10.90 6.38
C VAL A 148 -3.90 -10.32 4.99
N THR A 149 -2.64 -10.05 4.63
CA THR A 149 -2.25 -9.61 3.28
C THR A 149 -2.46 -10.70 2.24
N ILE A 150 -2.34 -11.98 2.61
CA ILE A 150 -2.63 -13.12 1.74
C ILE A 150 -4.08 -13.07 1.25
N LEU A 151 -5.03 -12.57 2.06
CA LEU A 151 -6.41 -12.41 1.60
C LEU A 151 -6.49 -11.53 0.35
N SER A 152 -5.75 -10.43 0.32
CA SER A 152 -5.79 -9.47 -0.78
C SER A 152 -5.00 -9.96 -1.99
N THR A 153 -3.79 -10.48 -1.78
CA THR A 153 -2.96 -11.02 -2.87
C THR A 153 -3.59 -12.25 -3.54
N TYR A 154 -4.24 -13.13 -2.77
CA TYR A 154 -4.90 -14.32 -3.31
C TYR A 154 -6.29 -14.01 -3.88
N ALA A 155 -7.09 -13.16 -3.22
CA ALA A 155 -8.42 -12.80 -3.71
C ALA A 155 -8.37 -11.98 -5.00
N ALA A 156 -7.32 -11.18 -5.22
CA ALA A 156 -7.13 -10.47 -6.49
C ALA A 156 -7.07 -11.45 -7.68
N ASN A 157 -6.54 -12.66 -7.47
CA ASN A 157 -6.51 -13.73 -8.48
C ASN A 157 -7.82 -14.53 -8.57
N MET A 158 -8.72 -14.38 -7.58
CA MET A 158 -9.98 -15.12 -7.48
C MET A 158 -11.16 -14.15 -7.55
N LEU A 159 -11.41 -13.64 -8.76
CA LEU A 159 -12.50 -12.76 -9.19
C LEU A 159 -13.76 -12.84 -8.29
N GLY A 160 -13.84 -12.00 -7.25
CA GLY A 160 -15.09 -11.72 -6.52
C GLY A 160 -15.15 -12.00 -5.01
N LYS A 161 -14.08 -12.47 -4.34
CA LYS A 161 -14.08 -12.61 -2.86
C LYS A 161 -13.42 -11.43 -2.14
N ASN A 162 -14.05 -10.26 -2.17
CA ASN A 162 -13.60 -9.14 -1.34
C ASN A 162 -13.95 -9.40 0.12
N SER A 163 -12.92 -9.48 0.97
CA SER A 163 -13.09 -9.54 2.42
C SER A 163 -12.95 -8.14 3.00
N SER A 164 -13.75 -7.80 4.00
CA SER A 164 -13.65 -6.48 4.68
C SER A 164 -12.23 -6.22 5.20
N ASP A 165 -11.79 -4.96 5.16
CA ASP A 165 -10.54 -4.51 5.79
C ASP A 165 -10.48 -4.82 7.30
N LYS A 166 -11.64 -5.03 7.93
CA LYS A 166 -11.80 -5.41 9.34
C LYS A 166 -11.86 -6.93 9.55
N PHE A 167 -11.43 -7.74 8.58
CA PHE A 167 -11.50 -9.20 8.66
C PHE A 167 -10.69 -9.76 9.84
N GLU A 168 -11.40 -10.48 10.73
CA GLU A 168 -10.84 -11.28 11.82
C GLU A 168 -9.76 -10.57 12.65
N VAL A 169 -9.92 -9.26 12.82
CA VAL A 169 -8.98 -8.34 13.50
C VAL A 169 -8.65 -8.75 14.93
N GLN A 170 -9.51 -9.51 15.60
CA GLN A 170 -9.34 -10.03 16.96
C GLN A 170 -8.57 -11.36 17.04
N ASN A 171 -8.37 -12.06 15.92
CA ASN A 171 -7.65 -13.33 15.87
C ASN A 171 -6.18 -13.12 15.49
N HIS A 172 -5.33 -14.05 15.92
CA HIS A 172 -3.89 -14.07 15.66
C HIS A 172 -3.36 -15.50 15.53
N GLY A 173 -2.12 -15.66 15.04
CA GLY A 173 -1.43 -16.95 14.92
C GLY A 173 -2.21 -17.99 14.10
N GLU A 174 -2.15 -19.25 14.52
CA GLU A 174 -2.78 -20.38 13.82
C GLU A 174 -4.30 -20.23 13.65
N VAL A 175 -4.97 -19.54 14.59
CA VAL A 175 -6.42 -19.28 14.49
C VAL A 175 -6.70 -18.34 13.33
N LEU A 176 -5.94 -17.25 13.21
CA LEU A 176 -6.08 -16.32 12.10
C LEU A 176 -5.77 -16.99 10.76
N GLU A 177 -4.68 -17.75 10.70
CA GLU A 177 -4.30 -18.53 9.52
C GLU A 177 -5.45 -19.46 9.09
N THR A 178 -6.02 -20.21 10.02
CA THR A 178 -7.16 -21.10 9.75
C THR A 178 -8.36 -20.31 9.21
N LYS A 179 -8.66 -19.14 9.76
CA LYS A 179 -9.73 -18.27 9.26
C LYS A 179 -9.47 -17.77 7.83
N VAL A 180 -8.24 -17.38 7.52
CA VAL A 180 -7.84 -16.95 6.17
C VAL A 180 -7.95 -18.11 5.18
N LYS A 181 -7.39 -19.28 5.49
CA LYS A 181 -7.49 -20.48 4.64
C LYS A 181 -8.93 -20.87 4.35
N ASN A 182 -9.80 -20.80 5.38
CA ASN A 182 -11.23 -21.04 5.23
C ASN A 182 -11.90 -20.01 4.30
N GLN A 183 -11.62 -18.72 4.48
CA GLN A 183 -12.20 -17.65 3.66
C GLN A 183 -11.84 -17.81 2.18
N LEU A 184 -10.57 -18.13 1.91
CA LEU A 184 -10.05 -18.35 0.57
C LEU A 184 -10.53 -19.69 -0.03
N GLY A 185 -10.94 -20.65 0.80
CA GLY A 185 -11.35 -21.98 0.35
C GLY A 185 -10.18 -22.88 0.00
N ILE A 186 -9.02 -22.66 0.62
CA ILE A 186 -7.74 -23.34 0.35
C ILE A 186 -7.31 -24.27 1.49
N ASN A 187 -8.26 -24.77 2.28
CA ASN A 187 -7.98 -25.71 3.36
C ASN A 187 -7.31 -26.98 2.80
N GLY A 188 -6.06 -27.22 3.17
CA GLY A 188 -5.27 -28.35 2.69
C GLY A 188 -4.46 -28.08 1.41
N SER A 189 -4.55 -26.88 0.82
CA SER A 189 -3.62 -26.44 -0.23
C SER A 189 -2.37 -25.81 0.37
N ASN A 190 -1.25 -25.94 -0.35
CA ASN A 190 -0.01 -25.23 -0.03
C ASN A 190 -0.01 -23.77 -0.49
N ASP A 191 -1.03 -23.33 -1.25
CA ASP A 191 -1.07 -21.97 -1.82
C ASP A 191 -0.93 -20.87 -0.77
N PHE A 192 -1.47 -21.10 0.43
CA PHE A 192 -1.29 -20.17 1.56
C PHE A 192 0.19 -19.94 1.86
N TYR A 193 0.98 -21.02 1.98
CA TYR A 193 2.40 -20.91 2.30
C TYR A 193 3.21 -20.39 1.11
N ILE A 194 2.80 -20.67 -0.12
CA ILE A 194 3.41 -20.07 -1.33
C ILE A 194 3.28 -18.55 -1.29
N HIS A 195 2.08 -18.01 -1.02
CA HIS A 195 1.89 -16.57 -0.90
C HIS A 195 2.59 -15.99 0.32
N TYR A 196 2.55 -16.69 1.46
CA TYR A 196 3.26 -16.30 2.67
C TYR A 196 4.76 -16.13 2.40
N ASP A 197 5.39 -17.10 1.75
CA ASP A 197 6.81 -17.05 1.40
C ASP A 197 7.11 -15.93 0.40
N LYS A 198 6.28 -15.77 -0.65
CA LYS A 198 6.41 -14.65 -1.61
C LYS A 198 6.38 -13.27 -0.93
N ILE A 199 5.47 -13.06 0.04
CA ILE A 199 5.41 -11.80 0.79
C ILE A 199 6.65 -11.67 1.69
N LYS A 200 7.04 -12.75 2.38
CA LYS A 200 8.19 -12.75 3.30
C LYS A 200 9.52 -12.48 2.59
N LEU A 201 9.66 -12.87 1.32
CA LEU A 201 10.83 -12.54 0.49
C LEU A 201 11.07 -11.04 0.35
N PHE A 202 10.05 -10.18 0.48
CA PHE A 202 10.29 -8.74 0.43
C PHE A 202 11.22 -8.26 1.54
N ALA A 203 11.20 -8.91 2.71
CA ALA A 203 12.01 -8.59 3.88
C ALA A 203 13.39 -9.29 3.90
N GLU A 204 13.71 -10.06 2.85
CA GLU A 204 14.89 -10.90 2.64
C GLU A 204 16.10 -10.67 3.57
N GLN A 205 16.42 -11.68 4.39
CA GLN A 205 17.65 -11.83 5.22
C GLN A 205 18.19 -10.54 5.87
N GLU A 206 17.31 -9.58 6.14
CA GLU A 206 17.69 -8.28 6.68
C GLU A 206 17.67 -8.36 8.20
N ASP A 207 18.86 -8.26 8.81
CA ASP A 207 19.04 -8.27 10.26
C ASP A 207 18.65 -6.92 10.89
N ASN A 208 18.74 -5.83 10.12
CA ASN A 208 18.33 -4.52 10.61
C ASN A 208 16.80 -4.42 10.63
N ILE A 209 16.19 -4.39 11.81
CA ILE A 209 14.73 -4.38 11.99
C ILE A 209 14.01 -3.24 11.24
N SER A 210 14.65 -2.07 11.12
CA SER A 210 14.06 -0.92 10.44
C SER A 210 14.06 -1.09 8.93
N ILE A 211 15.17 -1.57 8.36
CA ILE A 211 15.26 -1.88 6.93
C ILE A 211 14.35 -3.06 6.60
N ARG A 212 14.32 -4.09 7.45
CA ARG A 212 13.45 -5.27 7.32
C ARG A 212 11.99 -4.86 7.26
N TRP A 213 11.54 -4.05 8.22
CA TRP A 213 10.16 -3.57 8.28
C TRP A 213 9.82 -2.69 7.09
N ASP A 214 10.69 -1.74 6.73
CA ASP A 214 10.46 -0.87 5.57
C ASP A 214 10.25 -1.70 4.30
N LYS A 215 11.15 -2.67 4.07
CA LYS A 215 11.09 -3.61 2.96
C LYS A 215 9.80 -4.45 2.96
N LEU A 216 9.41 -5.04 4.10
CA LEU A 216 8.21 -5.86 4.24
C LEU A 216 6.93 -5.05 4.02
N SER A 217 6.85 -3.87 4.65
CA SER A 217 5.68 -3.00 4.63
C SER A 217 5.29 -2.53 3.23
N ARG A 218 6.22 -2.60 2.26
CA ARG A 218 5.93 -2.35 0.84
C ARG A 218 4.86 -3.27 0.28
N LEU A 219 4.67 -4.49 0.78
CA LEU A 219 3.70 -5.42 0.20
C LEU A 219 2.51 -5.73 1.11
N LEU A 220 2.49 -5.17 2.32
CA LEU A 220 1.38 -5.41 3.24
C LEU A 220 0.13 -4.66 2.80
N ASP A 221 -1.03 -5.29 2.97
CA ASP A 221 -2.32 -4.59 2.90
C ASP A 221 -2.42 -3.67 4.12
N ALA A 222 -2.04 -2.40 3.92
CA ALA A 222 -1.84 -1.47 5.01
C ALA A 222 -3.15 -1.11 5.69
N LYS A 223 -4.26 -1.01 4.95
CA LYS A 223 -5.61 -0.84 5.51
C LYS A 223 -5.93 -1.93 6.54
N ARG A 224 -5.74 -3.21 6.20
CA ARG A 224 -5.96 -4.33 7.13
C ARG A 224 -5.01 -4.31 8.32
N VAL A 225 -3.73 -4.03 8.08
CA VAL A 225 -2.72 -3.93 9.15
C VAL A 225 -3.09 -2.82 10.14
N LEU A 226 -3.47 -1.65 9.65
CA LEU A 226 -3.88 -0.52 10.47
C LEU A 226 -5.08 -0.89 11.37
N TYR A 227 -6.12 -1.53 10.83
CA TYR A 227 -7.27 -1.95 11.65
C TYR A 227 -6.91 -2.96 12.75
N ARG A 228 -5.84 -3.74 12.56
CA ARG A 228 -5.31 -4.60 13.63
C ARG A 228 -4.68 -3.80 14.76
N PHE A 229 -4.12 -2.62 14.50
CA PHE A 229 -3.57 -1.77 15.57
C PHE A 229 -4.65 -1.37 16.56
N GLU A 230 -5.84 -1.02 16.05
CA GLU A 230 -7.00 -0.64 16.85
C GLU A 230 -7.53 -1.81 17.69
N LYS A 231 -7.74 -2.98 17.09
CA LYS A 231 -8.50 -4.06 17.74
C LYS A 231 -7.65 -5.02 18.56
N ASN A 232 -6.36 -5.17 18.25
CA ASN A 232 -5.44 -5.99 19.06
C ASN A 232 -4.80 -5.21 20.20
N ASN A 233 -5.28 -3.99 20.49
CA ASN A 233 -4.73 -3.13 21.53
C ASN A 233 -3.22 -2.90 21.35
N MET A 234 -2.72 -2.96 20.10
CA MET A 234 -1.31 -2.70 19.81
C MET A 234 -0.95 -1.31 20.30
N PHE A 235 0.30 -1.16 20.72
CA PHE A 235 0.80 0.08 21.30
C PHE A 235 0.00 0.55 22.54
N ASN A 236 -0.67 -0.36 23.25
CA ASN A 236 -1.53 -0.09 24.42
C ASN A 236 -2.83 0.66 24.08
N GLY A 237 -3.42 0.41 22.91
CA GLY A 237 -4.75 0.95 22.55
C GLY A 237 -4.74 2.45 22.31
N ILE A 238 -3.60 2.99 21.88
CA ILE A 238 -3.42 4.39 21.50
C ILE A 238 -4.28 4.72 20.27
N PHE A 239 -4.34 3.77 19.33
CA PHE A 239 -5.16 3.84 18.14
C PHE A 239 -6.53 3.26 18.48
N LYS A 240 -7.58 4.10 18.49
CA LYS A 240 -8.95 3.70 18.88
C LYS A 240 -9.95 3.75 17.74
N ASP A 241 -9.65 4.54 16.71
CA ASP A 241 -10.49 4.71 15.53
C ASP A 241 -9.59 5.00 14.33
N MET A 242 -9.17 3.96 13.61
CA MET A 242 -8.17 4.15 12.54
C MET A 242 -8.61 5.12 11.45
N GLU A 243 -9.90 5.29 11.19
CA GLU A 243 -10.38 6.23 10.18
C GLU A 243 -9.99 7.68 10.51
N SER A 244 -10.10 8.09 11.78
CA SER A 244 -9.65 9.42 12.21
C SER A 244 -8.13 9.51 12.38
N GLU A 245 -7.44 8.42 12.72
CA GLU A 245 -5.98 8.43 12.92
C GLU A 245 -5.18 8.56 11.62
N ARG A 246 -5.72 8.13 10.48
CA ARG A 246 -5.01 8.14 9.18
C ARG A 246 -4.55 9.54 8.78
N GLY A 247 -5.42 10.54 8.95
CA GLY A 247 -5.09 11.94 8.65
C GLY A 247 -3.93 12.46 9.51
N ASP A 248 -3.97 12.18 10.82
CA ASP A 248 -2.91 12.57 11.75
C ASP A 248 -1.58 11.86 11.43
N LEU A 249 -1.61 10.58 11.07
CA LEU A 249 -0.42 9.83 10.67
C LEU A 249 0.20 10.39 9.39
N ALA A 250 -0.62 10.69 8.39
CA ALA A 250 -0.16 11.30 7.15
C ALA A 250 0.45 12.69 7.38
N ASP A 251 -0.09 13.45 8.33
CA ASP A 251 0.46 14.73 8.76
C ASP A 251 1.87 14.62 9.40
N PHE A 252 2.21 13.48 9.99
CA PHE A 252 3.59 13.21 10.44
C PHE A 252 4.52 12.79 9.31
N ILE A 253 3.98 12.23 8.22
CA ILE A 253 4.76 11.74 7.06
C ILE A 253 5.11 12.88 6.12
N LYS A 254 4.16 13.77 5.82
CA LYS A 254 4.32 14.86 4.84
C LYS A 254 5.54 15.76 5.04
N ASN A 255 6.02 15.88 6.28
CA ASN A 255 7.10 16.78 6.68
C ASN A 255 8.41 16.04 7.01
N LYS A 256 8.50 14.75 6.72
CA LYS A 256 9.65 13.91 7.02
C LYS A 256 10.14 13.20 5.75
N PRO A 257 11.42 12.81 5.67
CA PRO A 257 11.94 12.01 4.57
C PRO A 257 11.49 10.53 4.69
N LEU A 258 10.17 10.32 4.73
CA LEU A 258 9.54 9.00 4.89
C LEU A 258 8.81 8.54 3.62
N ILE A 259 8.62 9.45 2.67
CA ILE A 259 8.10 9.15 1.33
C ILE A 259 9.29 8.72 0.47
N ASP A 260 9.08 7.72 -0.39
CA ASP A 260 10.15 7.18 -1.21
C ASP A 260 10.63 8.24 -2.23
N THR A 261 11.96 8.38 -2.39
CA THR A 261 12.57 9.48 -3.15
C THR A 261 12.09 9.51 -4.60
N GLU A 262 11.88 8.35 -5.24
CA GLU A 262 11.43 8.31 -6.63
C GLU A 262 10.03 8.90 -6.84
N LEU A 263 9.17 8.83 -5.82
CA LEU A 263 7.84 9.43 -5.88
C LEU A 263 7.94 10.95 -5.77
N ILE A 264 8.84 11.44 -4.92
CA ILE A 264 9.15 12.87 -4.80
C ILE A 264 9.72 13.37 -6.12
N ASP A 265 10.73 12.68 -6.67
CA ASP A 265 11.36 13.04 -7.94
C ASP A 265 10.34 13.05 -9.10
N PHE A 266 9.40 12.10 -9.12
CA PHE A 266 8.33 12.08 -10.12
C PHE A 266 7.41 13.29 -9.99
N ILE A 267 7.03 13.68 -8.77
CA ILE A 267 6.21 14.87 -8.51
C ILE A 267 6.96 16.14 -8.87
N ASP A 268 8.24 16.24 -8.54
CA ASP A 268 9.08 17.37 -8.90
C ASP A 268 9.21 17.50 -10.43
N HIS A 269 9.41 16.38 -11.13
CA HIS A 269 9.40 16.34 -12.59
C HIS A 269 8.06 16.82 -13.20
N ILE A 270 6.94 16.45 -12.59
CA ILE A 270 5.60 16.93 -12.99
C ILE A 270 5.52 18.45 -12.83
N LEU A 271 6.03 19.00 -11.72
CA LEU A 271 6.04 20.44 -11.45
C LEU A 271 6.94 21.20 -12.44
N GLU A 272 8.10 20.65 -12.79
CA GLU A 272 9.01 21.23 -13.78
C GLU A 272 8.43 21.20 -15.21
N SER A 273 7.53 20.25 -15.47
CA SER A 273 6.85 20.10 -16.76
C SER A 273 5.60 20.99 -16.92
N ALA A 274 5.24 21.76 -15.90
CA ALA A 274 4.06 22.64 -15.85
C ALA A 274 4.36 24.05 -16.42
#